data_AF-A0A945RMT4-F1
#
_entry.id   AF-A0A945RMT4-F1
#
_cell.length_a   1.000
_cell.length_b   1.000
_cell.length_c   1.000
_cell.angle_alpha   90.00
_cell.angle_beta   90.00
_cell.angle_gamma   90.00
#
_symmetry.space_group_name_H-M   'P 1'
#
loop_
_entity.id
_entity.type
_entity.pdbx_description
1 polymer ?
#
loop_
_entity_poly.entity_id
_entity_poly.type
_entity_poly.pdbx_seq_one_letter_code
_entity_poly.pdbx_strand_id
1 'polypeptide(L)'
;MTKVNLHPVRNNPDLPEFFKQHLQNRINEHKGQYGIAWKLIRRYREGKYCLAKKAGGKLCLNSAKIPGDGPRGRCGWHGGTGKSGPKTVEGKKRIGDAQRLRWVRYRIAKADKDIIASSTFKGVLCD
;
A
#
# COMPACT_ATOMS: atom_id res chain seq x y z
N MET A 1 -9.49 41.76 -24.88
CA MET A 1 -9.27 40.33 -24.56
C MET A 1 -8.85 40.21 -23.09
N THR A 2 -9.73 39.74 -22.22
CA THR A 2 -9.37 39.40 -20.84
C THR A 2 -8.41 38.22 -20.87
N LYS A 3 -7.19 38.40 -20.34
CA LYS A 3 -6.25 37.29 -20.17
C LYS A 3 -6.87 36.27 -19.22
N VAL A 4 -7.35 35.15 -19.77
CA VAL A 4 -7.86 34.05 -18.95
C VAL A 4 -6.69 33.49 -18.15
N ASN A 5 -6.75 33.63 -16.84
CA ASN A 5 -5.77 33.03 -15.95
C ASN A 5 -6.02 31.51 -15.92
N LEU A 6 -5.09 30.72 -16.46
CA LEU A 6 -5.19 29.25 -16.52
C LEU A 6 -4.48 28.56 -15.35
N HIS A 7 -4.17 29.29 -14.28
CA HIS A 7 -3.40 28.76 -13.16
C HIS A 7 -4.20 27.68 -12.41
N PRO A 8 -3.74 26.42 -12.41
CA PRO A 8 -4.52 25.27 -11.95
C PRO A 8 -4.86 25.34 -10.45
N VAL A 9 -3.95 25.82 -9.61
CA VAL A 9 -4.21 25.96 -8.16
C VAL A 9 -5.20 27.07 -7.83
N ARG A 10 -5.12 28.22 -8.51
CA ARG A 10 -6.00 29.38 -8.28
C ARG A 10 -7.41 29.11 -8.78
N ASN A 11 -7.53 28.39 -9.89
CA ASN A 11 -8.82 28.06 -10.51
C ASN A 11 -9.53 26.86 -9.87
N ASN A 12 -8.93 26.18 -8.90
CA ASN A 12 -9.53 25.02 -8.23
C ASN A 12 -9.39 25.18 -6.70
N PRO A 13 -10.13 26.13 -6.09
CA PRO A 13 -10.06 26.40 -4.65
C PRO A 13 -10.60 25.22 -3.81
N ASP A 14 -11.43 24.36 -4.40
CA ASP A 14 -12.01 23.15 -3.83
C ASP A 14 -10.96 22.07 -3.47
N LEU A 15 -9.78 22.13 -4.07
CA LEU A 15 -8.76 21.12 -3.84
C LEU A 15 -8.19 21.19 -2.42
N PRO A 16 -7.95 20.04 -1.77
CA PRO A 16 -7.30 20.02 -0.46
C PRO A 16 -5.89 20.60 -0.50
N GLU A 17 -5.46 21.20 0.61
CA GLU A 17 -4.18 21.92 0.69
C GLU A 17 -2.97 21.03 0.35
N PHE A 18 -2.96 19.78 0.83
CA PHE A 18 -1.88 18.84 0.50
C PHE A 18 -1.76 18.59 -1.02
N PHE A 19 -2.89 18.64 -1.74
CA PHE A 19 -2.93 18.43 -3.17
C PHE A 19 -2.55 19.69 -3.93
N LYS A 20 -2.95 20.87 -3.45
CA LYS A 20 -2.46 22.17 -3.96
C LYS A 20 -0.94 22.26 -3.88
N GLN A 21 -0.35 21.90 -2.75
CA GLN A 21 1.11 21.82 -2.59
C GLN A 21 1.75 20.85 -3.58
N HIS A 22 1.15 19.66 -3.77
CA HIS A 22 1.62 18.71 -4.77
C HIS A 22 1.61 19.32 -6.19
N LEU A 23 0.54 20.00 -6.58
CA LEU A 23 0.46 20.66 -7.89
C LEU A 23 1.53 21.73 -8.06
N GLN A 24 1.77 22.57 -7.06
CA GLN A 24 2.83 23.59 -7.11
C GLN A 24 4.21 22.96 -7.33
N ASN A 25 4.54 21.90 -6.59
CA ASN A 25 5.81 21.18 -6.77
C ASN A 25 5.95 20.66 -8.20
N ARG A 26 4.88 20.07 -8.76
CA ARG A 26 4.89 19.56 -10.15
C ARG A 26 5.00 20.68 -11.18
N ILE A 27 4.35 21.82 -10.97
CA ILE A 27 4.47 22.97 -11.86
C ILE A 27 5.93 23.47 -11.87
N ASN A 28 6.56 23.54 -10.71
CA ASN A 28 7.96 23.95 -10.58
C ASN A 28 8.91 22.94 -11.27
N GLU A 29 8.73 21.64 -11.03
CA GLU A 29 9.47 20.57 -11.72
C GLU A 29 9.34 20.65 -13.25
N HIS A 30 8.17 21.09 -13.75
CA HIS A 30 7.88 21.22 -15.17
C HIS A 30 8.05 22.67 -15.69
N LYS A 31 8.94 23.47 -15.09
CA LYS A 31 9.31 24.83 -15.54
C LYS A 31 8.12 25.77 -15.75
N GLY A 32 7.09 25.67 -14.90
CA GLY A 32 5.90 26.52 -14.97
C GLY A 32 4.81 26.04 -15.93
N GLN A 33 4.99 24.90 -16.61
CA GLN A 33 3.97 24.36 -17.52
C GLN A 33 2.77 23.75 -16.76
N TYR A 34 1.58 24.28 -17.00
CA TYR A 34 0.37 23.85 -16.30
C TYR A 34 -0.28 22.58 -16.83
N GLY A 35 0.09 22.10 -18.02
CA GLY A 35 -0.52 20.92 -18.64
C GLY A 35 -0.47 19.68 -17.75
N ILE A 36 0.66 19.47 -17.07
CA ILE A 36 0.81 18.36 -16.11
C ILE A 36 -0.13 18.54 -14.91
N ALA A 37 -0.21 19.73 -14.34
CA ALA A 37 -1.08 19.99 -13.19
C ALA A 37 -2.56 19.75 -13.52
N TRP A 38 -3.04 20.19 -14.68
CA TRP A 38 -4.42 19.91 -15.13
C TRP A 38 -4.69 18.41 -15.30
N LYS A 39 -3.73 17.65 -15.83
CA LYS A 39 -3.82 16.17 -15.91
C LYS A 39 -3.92 15.53 -14.52
N LEU A 40 -3.18 16.03 -13.53
CA LEU A 40 -3.21 15.52 -12.15
C LEU A 40 -4.54 15.85 -11.45
N ILE A 41 -5.09 17.04 -11.65
CA ILE A 41 -6.42 17.42 -11.14
C ILE A 41 -7.49 16.48 -11.67
N ARG A 42 -7.49 16.21 -12.99
CA ARG A 42 -8.45 15.27 -13.60
C ARG A 42 -8.36 13.89 -12.93
N ARG A 43 -7.14 13.36 -12.77
CA ARG A 43 -6.91 12.07 -12.10
C ARG A 43 -7.40 12.05 -10.64
N TYR A 44 -7.26 13.17 -9.94
CA TYR A 44 -7.75 13.29 -8.56
C TYR A 44 -9.26 13.19 -8.47
N ARG A 45 -9.97 13.94 -9.32
CA ARG A 45 -11.44 13.91 -9.39
C ARG A 45 -11.97 12.55 -9.85
N GLU A 46 -11.26 11.89 -10.76
CA GLU A 46 -11.55 10.51 -11.20
C GLU A 46 -11.24 9.44 -10.14
N GLY A 47 -10.72 9.81 -8.96
CA GLY A 47 -10.40 8.84 -7.90
C GLY A 47 -9.24 7.90 -8.23
N LYS A 48 -8.36 8.28 -9.17
CA LYS A 48 -7.23 7.45 -9.63
C LYS A 48 -5.99 7.51 -8.73
N TYR A 49 -6.11 8.10 -7.53
CA TYR A 49 -5.06 8.13 -6.52
C TYR A 49 -5.38 7.22 -5.35
N CYS A 50 -4.34 6.59 -4.81
CA CYS A 50 -4.46 5.67 -3.67
C CYS A 50 -4.99 6.33 -2.39
N LEU A 51 -4.52 7.55 -2.10
CA LEU A 51 -4.86 8.35 -0.92
C LEU A 51 -4.71 7.63 0.45
N ALA A 52 -3.98 6.52 0.51
CA ALA A 52 -3.64 5.88 1.78
C ALA A 52 -2.64 6.75 2.55
N LYS A 53 -2.83 6.86 3.87
CA LYS A 53 -1.88 7.56 4.76
C LYS A 53 -0.57 6.78 4.83
N LYS A 54 0.54 7.44 4.49
CA LYS A 54 1.90 6.90 4.63
C LYS A 54 2.37 7.03 6.08
N ALA A 55 3.46 6.34 6.43
CA ALA A 55 4.10 6.44 7.75
C ALA A 55 4.43 7.89 8.14
N GLY A 56 4.95 8.70 7.21
CA GLY A 56 5.22 10.13 7.43
C GLY A 56 3.98 11.05 7.37
N GLY A 57 2.77 10.54 7.60
CA GLY A 57 1.53 11.32 7.69
C GLY A 57 0.95 11.82 6.35
N LYS A 58 1.74 11.89 5.28
CA LYS A 58 1.28 12.34 3.95
C LYS A 58 0.43 11.29 3.23
N LEU A 59 -0.47 11.72 2.36
CA LEU A 59 -1.29 10.82 1.55
C LEU A 59 -0.53 10.26 0.34
N CYS A 60 -0.90 9.04 -0.07
CA CYS A 60 -0.31 8.37 -1.21
C CYS A 60 -0.90 8.86 -2.54
N LEU A 61 -0.06 9.45 -3.38
CA LEU A 61 -0.39 9.93 -4.72
C LEU A 61 0.03 8.94 -5.82
N ASN A 62 0.25 7.66 -5.49
CA ASN A 62 0.45 6.63 -6.52
C ASN A 62 -0.89 6.28 -7.17
N SER A 63 -0.81 5.78 -8.41
CA SER A 63 -1.97 5.28 -9.15
C SER A 63 -2.71 4.21 -8.34
N ALA A 64 -3.98 4.47 -8.08
CA ALA A 64 -4.92 3.47 -7.58
C ALA A 64 -5.06 2.34 -8.60
N LYS A 65 -5.09 1.09 -8.13
CA LYS A 65 -5.66 -0.02 -8.90
C LYS A 65 -7.16 0.01 -8.62
N ILE A 66 -7.97 0.37 -9.62
CA ILE A 66 -9.44 0.37 -9.51
C ILE A 66 -9.87 -1.10 -9.43
N PRO A 67 -10.36 -1.60 -8.29
CA PRO A 67 -10.96 -2.93 -8.24
C PRO A 67 -12.39 -2.78 -8.76
N GLY A 68 -12.74 -3.40 -9.89
CA GLY A 68 -14.05 -3.31 -10.57
C GLY A 68 -15.20 -2.72 -9.73
N ASP A 69 -15.90 -3.56 -8.97
CA ASP A 69 -17.02 -3.17 -8.08
C ASP A 69 -16.61 -2.91 -6.62
N GLY A 70 -15.31 -2.71 -6.34
CA GLY A 70 -14.78 -2.51 -5.00
C GLY A 70 -14.60 -1.03 -4.59
N PRO A 71 -14.48 -0.72 -3.28
CA PRO A 71 -14.25 0.65 -2.81
C PRO A 71 -12.95 1.23 -3.40
N ARG A 72 -12.89 2.57 -3.50
CA ARG A 72 -11.80 3.37 -4.12
C ARG A 72 -10.43 2.68 -4.06
N GLY A 73 -9.83 2.52 -5.24
CA GLY A 73 -8.63 1.73 -5.43
C GLY A 73 -7.43 2.20 -4.61
N ARG A 74 -6.78 1.26 -3.92
CA ARG A 74 -5.44 1.50 -3.34
C ARG A 74 -4.38 1.22 -4.41
N CYS A 75 -3.17 1.72 -4.25
CA CYS A 75 -2.06 1.30 -5.10
C CYS A 75 -1.55 -0.08 -4.68
N GLY A 76 -0.72 -0.74 -5.50
CA GLY A 76 -0.17 -2.07 -5.17
C GLY A 76 0.56 -2.12 -3.82
N TRP A 77 1.24 -1.03 -3.45
CA TRP A 77 1.96 -0.89 -2.18
C TRP A 77 1.06 -0.78 -0.95
N HIS A 78 -0.16 -0.26 -1.12
CA HIS A 78 -1.14 -0.14 -0.04
C HIS A 78 -2.26 -1.17 -0.18
N GLY A 79 -1.97 -2.33 -0.80
CA GLY A 79 -2.88 -3.48 -0.86
C GLY A 79 -3.92 -3.44 -1.99
N GLY A 80 -3.78 -2.54 -2.96
CA GLY A 80 -4.70 -2.43 -4.09
C GLY A 80 -4.65 -3.58 -5.10
N THR A 81 -3.65 -4.46 -5.02
CA THR A 81 -3.58 -5.67 -5.84
C THR A 81 -4.57 -6.74 -5.41
N GLY A 82 -5.15 -6.69 -4.20
CA GLY A 82 -6.07 -7.71 -3.69
C GLY A 82 -5.47 -9.11 -3.49
N LYS A 83 -4.27 -9.37 -4.03
CA LYS A 83 -3.59 -10.68 -4.01
C LYS A 83 -2.92 -11.02 -2.69
N SER A 84 -2.69 -10.07 -1.78
CA SER A 84 -1.87 -10.30 -0.58
C SER A 84 -2.58 -10.03 0.75
N GLY A 85 -3.81 -9.52 0.75
CA GLY A 85 -4.51 -9.12 1.98
C GLY A 85 -5.69 -10.04 2.33
N PRO A 86 -6.09 -10.12 3.61
CA PRO A 86 -7.25 -10.91 4.07
C PRO A 86 -8.61 -10.33 3.64
N LYS A 87 -8.60 -9.32 2.76
CA LYS A 87 -9.82 -8.67 2.28
C LYS A 87 -10.47 -9.40 1.10
N THR A 88 -9.77 -10.36 0.50
CA THR A 88 -10.31 -11.27 -0.53
C THR A 88 -10.38 -12.69 0.04
N VAL A 89 -11.32 -13.50 -0.45
CA VAL A 89 -11.44 -14.92 -0.05
C VAL A 89 -10.14 -15.68 -0.34
N GLU A 90 -9.56 -15.45 -1.51
CA GLU A 90 -8.27 -16.01 -1.93
C GLU A 90 -7.12 -15.58 -1.02
N GLY A 91 -7.09 -14.31 -0.62
CA GLY A 91 -6.11 -13.77 0.31
C GLY A 91 -6.22 -14.40 1.69
N LYS A 92 -7.45 -14.57 2.21
CA LYS A 92 -7.69 -15.30 3.47
C LYS A 92 -7.19 -16.74 3.39
N LYS A 93 -7.50 -17.45 2.30
CA LYS A 93 -7.04 -18.83 2.10
C LYS A 93 -5.52 -18.93 2.13
N ARG A 94 -4.82 -18.08 1.35
CA ARG A 94 -3.35 -18.08 1.29
C ARG A 94 -2.70 -17.80 2.65
N ILE A 95 -3.24 -16.84 3.39
CA ILE A 95 -2.75 -16.52 4.74
C ILE A 95 -2.97 -17.72 5.69
N GLY A 96 -4.15 -18.34 5.65
CA GLY A 96 -4.46 -19.52 6.46
C GLY A 96 -3.56 -20.72 6.14
N ASP A 97 -3.32 -21.00 4.86
CA ASP A 97 -2.43 -22.07 4.40
C ASP A 97 -0.99 -21.83 4.88
N ALA A 98 -0.49 -20.59 4.75
CA ALA A 98 0.83 -20.22 5.23
C ALA A 98 0.97 -20.32 6.76
N GLN A 99 -0.09 -19.96 7.51
CA GLN A 99 -0.10 -20.08 8.97
C GLN A 99 -0.08 -21.54 9.41
N ARG A 100 -0.88 -22.42 8.78
CA ARG A 100 -0.86 -23.87 9.05
C ARG A 100 0.52 -24.46 8.78
N LEU A 101 1.14 -24.13 7.64
CA LEU A 101 2.49 -24.59 7.32
C LEU A 101 3.53 -24.14 8.36
N ARG A 102 3.42 -22.90 8.86
CA ARG A 102 4.30 -22.38 9.92
C ARG A 102 4.17 -23.19 11.21
N TRP A 103 2.95 -23.54 11.62
CA TRP A 103 2.71 -24.35 12.81
C TRP A 103 3.20 -25.79 12.68
N VAL A 104 3.05 -26.40 11.50
CA VAL A 104 3.61 -27.73 11.23
C VAL A 104 5.13 -27.72 11.39
N ARG A 105 5.81 -26.76 10.77
CA ARG A 105 7.28 -26.60 10.90
C ARG A 105 7.71 -26.38 12.34
N TYR A 106 6.98 -25.55 13.09
CA TYR A 106 7.26 -25.32 14.51
C TYR A 106 7.13 -26.61 15.34
N ARG A 107 6.07 -27.40 15.11
CA ARG A 107 5.84 -28.64 15.85
C ARG A 107 6.91 -29.69 15.57
N ILE A 108 7.33 -29.85 14.32
CA ILE A 108 8.43 -30.75 13.94
C ILE A 108 9.72 -30.30 14.65
N ALA A 109 10.10 -29.03 14.50
CA ALA A 109 11.32 -28.52 15.12
C ALA A 109 11.30 -28.60 16.66
N LYS A 110 10.12 -28.53 17.29
CA LYS A 110 9.97 -28.72 18.73
C LYS A 110 10.13 -30.19 19.11
N ALA A 111 9.48 -31.11 18.39
CA ALA A 111 9.62 -32.54 18.62
C ALA A 111 11.07 -33.01 18.48
N ASP A 112 11.80 -32.54 17.46
CA ASP A 112 13.22 -32.85 17.27
C ASP A 112 14.07 -32.38 18.44
N LYS A 113 13.79 -31.17 18.97
CA LYS A 113 14.49 -30.63 20.16
C LYS A 113 14.19 -31.45 21.42
N ASP A 114 12.93 -31.86 21.61
CA ASP A 114 12.52 -32.65 22.77
C ASP A 114 13.17 -34.05 22.72
N ILE A 115 13.30 -34.66 21.53
CA ILE A 115 14.02 -35.92 21.31
C ILE A 115 15.51 -35.74 21.65
N ILE A 116 16.18 -34.72 21.10
CA ILE A 116 17.59 -34.46 21.39
C ILE A 116 17.80 -34.25 22.88
N ALA A 117 17.00 -33.41 23.53
CA ALA A 117 17.10 -33.15 24.97
C ALA A 117 16.93 -34.43 25.81
N SER A 118 16.00 -35.32 25.42
CA SER A 118 15.81 -36.60 26.10
C SER A 118 16.97 -37.58 25.91
N SER A 119 17.60 -37.60 24.73
CA SER A 119 18.78 -38.43 24.45
C SER A 119 20.04 -37.93 25.18
N THR A 120 20.23 -36.62 25.29
CA THR A 120 21.34 -36.02 26.03
C THR A 120 21.21 -36.29 27.54
N PHE A 121 20.00 -36.23 28.09
CA PHE A 121 19.77 -36.54 29.51
C PHE A 121 20.07 -38.02 29.83
N LYS A 122 19.78 -38.94 28.91
CA LYS A 122 20.04 -40.38 29.08
C LYS A 122 21.53 -40.74 28.99
N GLY A 123 22.30 -40.02 28.16
CA GLY A 123 23.75 -40.19 28.09
C GLY A 123 24.48 -39.71 29.34
N VAL A 124 24.00 -38.65 29.99
CA VAL A 124 24.62 -38.08 31.21
C VAL A 124 24.33 -38.91 32.48
N LEU A 125 23.32 -39.77 32.47
CA LEU A 125 22.94 -40.65 33.60
C LEU A 125 23.54 -42.06 33.52
N CYS A 126 24.26 -42.38 32.44
CA CYS A 126 24.84 -43.69 32.18
C CYS A 126 26.38 -43.73 32.26
N ASP A 127 27.02 -42.62 32.66
CA ASP A 127 28.44 -42.52 33.03
C ASP A 127 28.59 -42.41 34.56
#